data_AF-A0A7J8MKI0-F1
#
_entry.id   AF-A0A7J8MKI0-F1
#
_cell.length_a   1.000
_cell.length_b   1.000
_cell.length_c   1.000
_cell.angle_alpha   90.00
_cell.angle_beta   90.00
_cell.angle_gamma   90.00
#
_symmetry.space_group_name_H-M   'P 1'
#
loop_
_entity.id
_entity.type
_entity.pdbx_description
1 polymer ?
#
loop_
_entity_poly.entity_id
_entity_poly.type
_entity_poly.pdbx_seq_one_letter_code
_entity_poly.pdbx_strand_id
1 'polypeptide(L)'
;HRDLKPSNLLLNANCDLKICDFGLARPASENEFMTEYVVTRWYRAPEILLNSSDYTAAIDVWSVGCIFMELMNRKPLFPGNDHVHQMRLLTELLGTPTESDLGFLQNEDARRYIRQLPAYPRQQLANVYPHVNRLALDLIDRMLTFDPTRRITVEEALAHPYLERLHDIADEPVCPEPFNFDCEQQPLGEEQMKDMIYREALALNPDYA
;
A
#
# COMPACT_ATOMS: atom_id res chain seq x y z
N HIS A 1 2.62 6.36 -1.84
CA HIS A 1 2.12 6.08 -3.20
C HIS A 1 0.62 5.89 -3.23
N ARG A 2 0.04 5.08 -2.34
CA ARG A 2 -1.41 4.83 -2.12
C ARG A 2 -2.13 4.01 -3.20
N ASP A 3 -1.53 3.84 -4.38
CA ASP A 3 -2.07 3.01 -5.47
C ASP A 3 -1.01 2.09 -6.08
N LEU A 4 -0.22 1.42 -5.24
CA LEU A 4 0.73 0.40 -5.73
C LEU A 4 -0.03 -0.82 -6.22
N LYS A 5 0.20 -1.18 -7.48
CA LYS A 5 -0.39 -2.34 -8.17
C LYS A 5 0.52 -2.75 -9.33
N PRO A 6 0.42 -3.98 -9.88
CA PRO A 6 1.34 -4.46 -10.90
C PRO A 6 1.42 -3.55 -12.14
N SER A 7 0.31 -2.93 -12.55
CA SER A 7 0.31 -2.00 -13.70
C SER A 7 1.11 -0.71 -13.48
N ASN A 8 1.40 -0.36 -12.21
CA ASN A 8 2.14 0.83 -11.81
C ASN A 8 3.63 0.52 -11.53
N LEU A 9 4.05 -0.72 -11.82
CA LEU A 9 5.44 -1.19 -11.74
C LEU A 9 5.94 -1.44 -13.17
N LEU A 10 6.64 -0.47 -13.74
CA LEU A 10 7.18 -0.55 -15.09
C LEU A 10 8.43 -1.41 -15.10
N LEU A 11 8.53 -2.32 -16.06
CA LEU A 11 9.69 -3.20 -16.26
C LEU A 11 10.24 -3.02 -17.66
N ASN A 12 11.56 -3.00 -17.78
CA ASN A 12 12.24 -3.10 -19.08
C ASN A 12 12.81 -4.51 -19.31
N ALA A 13 13.41 -4.73 -20.48
CA ALA A 13 13.99 -6.03 -20.86
C ALA A 13 15.19 -6.46 -19.98
N ASN A 14 15.82 -5.53 -19.27
CA ASN A 14 16.92 -5.79 -18.35
C ASN A 14 16.44 -6.14 -16.93
N CYS A 15 15.12 -6.20 -16.71
CA CYS A 15 14.49 -6.35 -15.40
C CYS A 15 14.68 -5.13 -14.47
N ASP A 16 14.97 -3.95 -15.02
CA ASP A 16 14.93 -2.72 -14.22
C ASP A 16 13.48 -2.36 -13.93
N LEU A 17 13.16 -2.17 -12.65
CA LEU A 17 11.83 -1.81 -12.18
C LEU A 17 11.76 -0.32 -11.83
N LYS A 18 10.70 0.36 -12.29
CA LYS A 18 10.38 1.75 -11.90
C LYS A 18 8.92 1.89 -11.50
N ILE A 19 8.68 2.54 -10.37
CA ILE A 19 7.33 2.89 -9.91
C ILE A 19 6.84 4.10 -10.72
N CYS A 20 5.58 4.09 -11.16
CA CYS A 20 4.94 5.20 -11.85
C CYS A 20 3.55 5.50 -11.28
N ASP A 21 2.90 6.55 -11.78
CA ASP A 21 1.54 6.96 -11.43
C ASP A 21 1.39 7.45 -9.98
N PHE A 22 2.03 8.58 -9.70
CA PHE A 22 1.99 9.28 -8.41
C PHE A 22 0.75 10.18 -8.25
N GLY A 23 -0.28 10.06 -9.10
CA GLY A 23 -1.44 10.95 -9.09
C GLY A 23 -2.27 10.88 -7.79
N LEU A 24 -2.14 9.78 -7.04
CA LEU A 24 -2.75 9.58 -5.73
C LEU A 24 -1.76 9.70 -4.57
N ALA A 25 -0.51 10.09 -4.82
CA ALA A 25 0.48 10.29 -3.76
C ALA A 25 0.09 11.50 -2.89
N ARG A 26 0.21 11.35 -1.57
CA ARG A 26 -0.09 12.38 -0.58
C ARG A 26 0.91 12.31 0.57
N PRO A 27 1.11 13.40 1.32
CA PRO A 27 1.91 13.38 2.53
C PRO A 27 1.27 12.47 3.58
N ALA A 28 2.10 11.85 4.42
CA ALA A 28 1.63 10.93 5.45
C ALA A 28 0.79 11.61 6.57
N SER A 29 0.78 12.95 6.63
CA SER A 29 0.11 13.72 7.68
C SER A 29 -1.29 14.23 7.32
N GLU A 30 -1.76 13.99 6.09
CA GLU A 30 -3.06 14.51 5.64
C GLU A 30 -4.20 13.50 5.88
N ASN A 31 -5.01 13.79 6.89
CA ASN A 31 -6.23 13.06 7.26
C ASN A 31 -7.43 13.48 6.39
N GLU A 32 -7.27 13.52 5.07
CA GLU A 32 -8.40 13.81 4.19
C GLU A 32 -9.25 12.54 3.97
N PHE A 33 -10.56 12.68 4.15
CA PHE A 33 -11.52 11.61 3.90
C PHE A 33 -11.40 11.15 2.45
N MET A 34 -10.97 9.90 2.27
CA MET A 34 -10.88 9.31 0.94
C MET A 34 -12.29 9.12 0.39
N THR A 35 -12.61 9.87 -0.66
CA THR A 35 -13.79 9.56 -1.49
C THR A 35 -13.64 8.15 -2.06
N GLU A 36 -14.75 7.44 -2.20
CA GLU A 36 -14.77 6.07 -2.68
C GLU A 36 -14.26 6.02 -4.14
N TYR A 37 -12.95 5.82 -4.31
CA TYR A 37 -12.34 5.74 -5.63
C TYR A 37 -12.79 4.45 -6.35
N VAL A 38 -13.36 4.62 -7.53
CA VAL A 38 -13.76 3.56 -8.49
C VAL A 38 -12.51 3.00 -9.20
N VAL A 39 -11.61 2.42 -8.42
CA VAL A 39 -10.35 1.79 -8.91
C VAL A 39 -10.23 0.41 -8.27
N THR A 40 -9.37 -0.43 -8.85
CA THR A 40 -9.05 -1.79 -8.38
C THR A 40 -8.76 -1.81 -6.87
N ARG A 41 -9.63 -2.48 -6.09
CA ARG A 41 -9.54 -2.54 -4.62
C ARG A 41 -8.59 -3.62 -4.09
N TRP A 42 -8.08 -4.47 -4.98
CA TRP A 42 -7.39 -5.72 -4.65
C TRP A 42 -6.12 -5.55 -3.81
N TYR A 43 -5.48 -4.38 -3.92
CA TYR A 43 -4.23 -4.04 -3.24
C TYR A 43 -4.44 -3.06 -2.07
N ARG A 44 -5.69 -2.67 -1.77
CA ARG A 44 -5.98 -1.71 -0.69
C ARG A 44 -5.82 -2.35 0.69
N ALA A 45 -5.15 -1.63 1.57
CA ALA A 45 -4.95 -2.03 2.96
C ALA A 45 -6.25 -2.02 3.78
N PRO A 46 -6.37 -2.83 4.85
CA PRO A 46 -7.57 -2.89 5.68
C PRO A 46 -8.00 -1.54 6.26
N GLU A 47 -7.05 -0.71 6.67
CA GLU A 47 -7.32 0.63 7.22
C GLU A 47 -7.93 1.60 6.20
N ILE A 48 -7.59 1.44 4.91
CA ILE A 48 -8.20 2.20 3.80
C ILE A 48 -9.63 1.69 3.56
N LEU A 49 -9.83 0.38 3.64
CA LEU A 49 -11.15 -0.21 3.52
C LEU A 49 -12.06 0.26 4.68
N LEU A 50 -11.54 0.29 5.89
CA LEU A 50 -12.31 0.64 7.08
C LEU A 50 -12.48 2.15 7.31
N ASN A 51 -12.06 2.99 6.34
CA ASN A 51 -12.09 4.45 6.44
C ASN A 51 -11.46 4.96 7.74
N SER A 52 -10.29 4.41 8.10
CA SER A 52 -9.48 4.94 9.19
C SER A 52 -8.93 6.32 8.80
N SER A 53 -8.85 7.26 9.75
CA SER A 53 -8.22 8.57 9.51
C SER A 53 -6.70 8.49 9.41
N ASP A 54 -6.10 7.47 10.02
CA ASP A 54 -4.67 7.43 10.28
C ASP A 54 -3.94 6.67 9.15
N TYR A 55 -3.66 7.37 8.05
CA TYR A 55 -2.93 6.82 6.91
C TYR A 55 -1.43 7.00 7.10
N THR A 56 -0.65 5.93 6.87
CA THR A 56 0.81 5.96 6.95
C THR A 56 1.42 5.25 5.74
N ALA A 57 2.75 5.26 5.62
CA ALA A 57 3.46 4.48 4.62
C ALA A 57 3.15 2.97 4.68
N ALA A 58 2.60 2.47 5.79
CA ALA A 58 2.21 1.06 5.94
C ALA A 58 1.19 0.60 4.87
N ILE A 59 0.35 1.49 4.33
CA ILE A 59 -0.62 1.14 3.26
C ILE A 59 0.08 0.67 1.98
N ASP A 60 1.26 1.21 1.70
CA ASP A 60 2.06 0.84 0.54
C ASP A 60 2.73 -0.53 0.78
N VAL A 61 3.21 -0.78 2.01
CA VAL A 61 3.76 -2.10 2.39
C VAL A 61 2.72 -3.21 2.23
N TRP A 62 1.47 -2.94 2.61
CA TRP A 62 0.37 -3.88 2.38
C TRP A 62 0.21 -4.21 0.88
N SER A 63 0.18 -3.15 0.07
CA SER A 63 0.04 -3.27 -1.39
C SER A 63 1.18 -4.10 -1.99
N VAL A 64 2.42 -3.88 -1.51
CA VAL A 64 3.59 -4.69 -1.88
C VAL A 64 3.41 -6.15 -1.48
N GLY A 65 2.89 -6.46 -0.29
CA GLY A 65 2.58 -7.82 0.13
C GLY A 65 1.60 -8.54 -0.81
N CYS A 66 0.54 -7.84 -1.24
CA CYS A 66 -0.40 -8.37 -2.23
C CYS A 66 0.25 -8.63 -3.60
N ILE A 67 1.03 -7.67 -4.12
CA ILE A 67 1.76 -7.80 -5.38
C ILE A 67 2.77 -8.95 -5.31
N PHE A 68 3.51 -9.04 -4.21
CA PHE A 68 4.55 -10.04 -4.03
C PHE A 68 3.98 -11.46 -4.00
N MET A 69 2.85 -11.65 -3.30
CA MET A 69 2.13 -12.91 -3.34
C MET A 69 1.54 -13.21 -4.72
N GLU A 70 1.03 -12.20 -5.43
CA GLU A 70 0.53 -12.36 -6.80
C GLU A 70 1.63 -12.79 -7.77
N LEU A 71 2.84 -12.26 -7.65
CA LEU A 71 4.00 -12.70 -8.44
C LEU A 71 4.35 -14.17 -8.17
N MET A 72 4.29 -14.58 -6.90
CA MET A 72 4.60 -15.96 -6.49
C MET A 72 3.53 -16.96 -6.95
N ASN A 73 2.26 -16.60 -6.86
CA ASN A 73 1.13 -17.48 -7.15
C ASN A 73 0.53 -17.29 -8.57
N ARG A 74 0.99 -16.28 -9.31
CA ARG A 74 0.49 -15.85 -10.63
C ARG A 74 -1.02 -15.55 -10.68
N LYS A 75 -1.61 -15.25 -9.54
CA LYS A 75 -3.03 -14.90 -9.38
C LYS A 75 -3.17 -13.82 -8.31
N PRO A 76 -4.06 -12.84 -8.50
CA PRO A 76 -4.35 -11.84 -7.47
C PRO A 76 -4.74 -12.49 -6.15
N LEU A 77 -4.20 -11.98 -5.05
CA LEU A 77 -4.44 -12.55 -3.72
C LEU A 77 -5.86 -12.29 -3.22
N PHE A 78 -6.37 -11.07 -3.40
CA PHE A 78 -7.68 -10.64 -2.92
C PHE A 78 -8.50 -9.98 -4.04
N PRO A 79 -9.05 -10.76 -5.00
CA PRO A 79 -9.85 -10.23 -6.10
C PRO A 79 -11.30 -9.91 -5.68
N GLY A 80 -11.49 -8.97 -4.75
CA GLY A 80 -12.82 -8.56 -4.30
C GLY A 80 -13.61 -7.82 -5.37
N ASN A 81 -14.92 -8.10 -5.44
CA ASN A 81 -15.85 -7.48 -6.39
C ASN A 81 -16.41 -6.15 -5.87
N ASP A 82 -16.50 -6.03 -4.55
CA ASP A 82 -17.01 -4.88 -3.83
C ASP A 82 -16.30 -4.80 -2.47
N HIS A 83 -16.63 -3.77 -1.70
CA HIS A 83 -16.05 -3.52 -0.39
C HIS A 83 -16.19 -4.71 0.58
N VAL A 84 -17.39 -5.29 0.62
CA VAL A 84 -17.73 -6.36 1.56
C VAL A 84 -17.03 -7.66 1.16
N HIS A 85 -17.03 -7.97 -0.14
CA HIS A 85 -16.32 -9.13 -0.67
C HIS A 85 -14.81 -9.00 -0.43
N GLN A 86 -14.22 -7.82 -0.63
CA GLN A 86 -12.79 -7.58 -0.36
C GLN A 86 -12.46 -7.88 1.11
N MET A 87 -13.23 -7.34 2.06
CA MET A 87 -13.01 -7.60 3.49
C MET A 87 -13.20 -9.07 3.85
N ARG A 88 -14.17 -9.75 3.24
CA ARG A 88 -14.38 -11.18 3.44
C ARG A 88 -13.17 -12.01 2.99
N LEU A 89 -12.60 -11.72 1.82
CA LEU A 89 -11.41 -12.43 1.33
C LEU A 89 -10.21 -12.24 2.27
N LEU A 90 -10.06 -11.03 2.83
CA LEU A 90 -9.03 -10.71 3.81
C LEU A 90 -9.18 -11.55 5.08
N THR A 91 -10.38 -11.55 5.67
CA THR A 91 -10.62 -12.27 6.93
C THR A 91 -10.62 -13.79 6.75
N GLU A 92 -11.05 -14.31 5.60
CA GLU A 92 -10.98 -15.75 5.30
C GLU A 92 -9.53 -16.28 5.29
N LEU A 93 -8.58 -15.51 4.76
CA LEU A 93 -7.17 -15.92 4.71
C LEU A 93 -6.41 -15.58 6.00
N LEU A 94 -6.48 -14.32 6.44
CA LEU A 94 -5.66 -13.78 7.53
C LEU A 94 -6.27 -13.99 8.90
N GLY A 95 -7.51 -14.46 8.95
CA GLY A 95 -8.33 -14.57 10.15
C GLY A 95 -9.11 -13.29 10.42
N THR A 96 -10.19 -13.43 11.19
CA THR A 96 -10.94 -12.26 11.67
C THR A 96 -10.10 -11.52 12.72
N PRO A 97 -9.87 -10.20 12.59
CA PRO A 97 -9.08 -9.43 13.53
C PRO A 97 -9.64 -9.51 14.94
N THR A 98 -8.74 -9.60 15.93
CA THR A 98 -9.13 -9.54 17.34
C THR A 98 -9.36 -8.09 17.78
N GLU A 99 -10.00 -7.88 18.93
CA GLU A 99 -10.19 -6.51 19.47
C GLU A 99 -8.85 -5.78 19.69
N SER A 100 -7.75 -6.49 19.98
CA SER A 100 -6.43 -5.86 20.06
C SER A 100 -5.91 -5.39 18.71
N ASP A 101 -6.21 -6.11 17.63
CA ASP A 101 -5.80 -5.73 16.27
C ASP A 101 -6.61 -4.55 15.73
N LEU A 102 -7.78 -4.29 16.31
CA LEU A 102 -8.65 -3.16 15.98
C LEU A 102 -8.32 -1.90 16.82
N GLY A 103 -7.26 -1.94 17.63
CA GLY A 103 -6.86 -0.85 18.51
C GLY A 103 -6.58 0.46 17.76
N PHE A 104 -6.06 0.38 16.54
CA PHE A 104 -5.79 1.54 15.67
C PHE A 104 -7.06 2.19 15.11
N LEU A 105 -8.19 1.47 15.04
CA LEU A 105 -9.43 2.01 14.49
C LEU A 105 -10.11 2.90 15.52
N GLN A 106 -10.21 4.21 15.25
CA GLN A 106 -11.01 5.11 16.10
C GLN A 106 -12.51 5.06 15.75
N ASN A 107 -12.85 4.57 14.55
CA ASN A 107 -14.21 4.54 14.04
C ASN A 107 -15.01 3.33 14.60
N GLU A 108 -16.04 3.60 15.40
CA GLU A 108 -16.91 2.57 15.98
C GLU A 108 -17.80 1.85 14.95
N ASP A 109 -18.17 2.50 13.84
CA ASP A 109 -18.95 1.85 12.79
C ASP A 109 -18.11 0.79 12.07
N ALA A 110 -16.83 1.08 11.82
CA ALA A 110 -15.88 0.13 11.25
C ALA A 110 -15.67 -1.08 12.18
N ARG A 111 -15.52 -0.84 13.49
CA ARG A 111 -15.43 -1.90 14.51
C ARG A 111 -16.70 -2.76 14.54
N ARG A 112 -17.87 -2.14 14.51
CA ARG A 112 -19.16 -2.84 14.47
C ARG A 112 -19.29 -3.71 13.21
N TYR A 113 -18.86 -3.19 12.07
CA TYR A 113 -18.85 -3.94 10.81
C TYR A 113 -17.99 -5.21 10.92
N ILE A 114 -16.75 -5.11 11.42
CA ILE A 114 -15.89 -6.28 11.62
C ILE A 114 -16.52 -7.30 12.58
N ARG A 115 -17.14 -6.85 13.68
CA ARG A 115 -17.83 -7.74 14.64
C ARG A 115 -19.02 -8.51 14.04
N GLN A 116 -19.61 -8.01 12.96
CA GLN A 116 -20.72 -8.67 12.27
C GLN A 116 -20.25 -9.67 11.21
N LEU A 117 -18.97 -9.65 10.83
CA LEU A 117 -18.43 -10.60 9.87
C LEU A 117 -18.36 -12.01 10.48
N PRO A 118 -18.50 -13.07 9.66
CA PRO A 118 -18.21 -14.42 10.10
C PRO A 118 -16.79 -14.53 10.66
N ALA A 119 -16.64 -15.27 11.75
CA ALA A 119 -15.34 -15.53 12.35
C ALA A 119 -14.59 -16.61 11.56
N TYR A 120 -13.38 -16.28 11.11
CA TYR A 120 -12.48 -17.20 10.44
C TYR A 120 -11.17 -17.34 11.23
N PRO A 121 -10.64 -18.57 11.41
CA PRO A 121 -9.31 -18.75 11.97
C PRO A 121 -8.25 -18.30 10.95
N ARG A 122 -7.13 -17.74 11.44
CA ARG A 122 -5.98 -17.43 10.59
C ARG A 122 -5.45 -18.69 9.91
N GLN A 123 -5.29 -18.64 8.59
CA GLN A 123 -4.65 -19.71 7.84
C GLN A 123 -3.14 -19.48 7.80
N GLN A 124 -2.36 -20.55 7.96
CA GLN A 124 -0.91 -20.46 7.74
C GLN A 124 -0.64 -20.41 6.24
N LEU A 125 -0.02 -19.34 5.75
CA LEU A 125 0.26 -19.18 4.31
C LEU A 125 1.07 -20.33 3.73
N ALA A 126 1.96 -20.96 4.52
CA ALA A 126 2.72 -22.14 4.11
C ALA A 126 1.85 -23.37 3.80
N ASN A 127 0.68 -23.49 4.41
CA ASN A 127 -0.27 -24.58 4.13
C ASN A 127 -1.11 -24.28 2.89
N VAL A 128 -1.47 -23.00 2.69
CA VAL A 128 -2.27 -22.54 1.54
C VAL A 128 -1.43 -22.50 0.26
N TYR A 129 -0.16 -22.11 0.37
CA TYR A 129 0.76 -21.91 -0.74
C TYR A 129 2.06 -22.70 -0.53
N PRO A 130 2.00 -24.04 -0.49
CA PRO A 130 3.15 -24.89 -0.16
C PRO A 130 4.27 -24.87 -1.21
N HIS A 131 4.00 -24.32 -2.39
CA HIS A 131 4.96 -24.17 -3.48
C HIS A 131 5.80 -22.89 -3.41
N VAL A 132 5.43 -21.94 -2.55
CA VAL A 132 6.13 -20.67 -2.38
C VAL A 132 7.26 -20.83 -1.36
N ASN A 133 8.38 -20.14 -1.59
CA ASN A 133 9.53 -20.17 -0.68
C ASN A 133 9.11 -19.74 0.74
N ARG A 134 9.55 -20.48 1.77
CA ARG A 134 9.17 -20.21 3.17
C ARG A 134 9.61 -18.84 3.67
N LEU A 135 10.79 -18.36 3.26
CA LEU A 135 11.26 -17.02 3.63
C LEU A 135 10.47 -15.93 2.91
N ALA A 136 10.03 -16.17 1.67
CA ALA A 136 9.12 -15.26 0.99
C ALA A 136 7.78 -15.18 1.72
N LEU A 137 7.23 -16.33 2.13
CA LEU A 137 5.99 -16.39 2.89
C LEU A 137 6.10 -15.69 4.25
N ASP A 138 7.24 -15.83 4.96
CA ASP A 138 7.46 -15.09 6.22
C ASP A 138 7.42 -13.58 6.00
N LEU A 139 8.11 -13.10 4.96
CA LEU A 139 8.11 -11.68 4.61
C LEU A 139 6.71 -11.19 4.21
N ILE A 140 6.01 -11.95 3.37
CA ILE A 140 4.63 -11.64 2.93
C ILE A 140 3.68 -11.61 4.13
N ASP A 141 3.78 -12.54 5.08
CA ASP A 141 2.94 -12.59 6.27
C ASP A 141 3.10 -11.33 7.13
N ARG A 142 4.35 -10.84 7.27
CA ARG A 142 4.66 -9.59 7.97
C ARG A 142 4.16 -8.34 7.24
N MET A 143 4.20 -8.33 5.90
CA MET A 143 3.61 -7.27 5.08
C MET A 143 2.08 -7.26 5.14
N LEU A 144 1.44 -8.43 5.21
CA LEU A 144 -0.01 -8.62 5.30
C LEU A 144 -0.51 -8.65 6.76
N THR A 145 0.11 -7.85 7.62
CA THR A 145 -0.36 -7.65 9.00
C THR A 145 -1.50 -6.64 9.02
N PHE A 146 -2.62 -7.01 9.67
CA PHE A 146 -3.85 -6.23 9.66
C PHE A 146 -3.67 -4.87 10.35
N ASP A 147 -3.11 -4.88 11.56
CA ASP A 147 -2.76 -3.67 12.30
C ASP A 147 -1.57 -2.96 11.62
N PRO A 148 -1.75 -1.75 11.07
CA PRO A 148 -0.70 -1.04 10.37
C PRO A 148 0.50 -0.68 11.26
N THR A 149 0.31 -0.59 12.58
CA THR A 149 1.38 -0.26 13.54
C THR A 149 2.32 -1.43 13.82
N ARG A 150 1.87 -2.65 13.52
CA ARG A 150 2.62 -3.91 13.70
C ARG A 150 3.11 -4.48 12.37
N ARG A 151 2.75 -3.83 11.26
CA ARG A 151 3.18 -4.18 9.91
C ARG A 151 4.65 -3.82 9.75
N ILE A 152 5.41 -4.71 9.12
CA ILE A 152 6.84 -4.52 8.86
C ILE A 152 7.09 -3.19 8.13
N THR A 153 8.16 -2.47 8.49
CA THR A 153 8.55 -1.27 7.73
C THR A 153 9.27 -1.64 6.43
N VAL A 154 9.51 -0.67 5.56
CA VAL A 154 10.27 -0.89 4.32
C VAL A 154 11.71 -1.27 4.65
N GLU A 155 12.31 -0.61 5.63
CA GLU A 155 13.68 -0.85 6.09
C GLU A 155 13.82 -2.26 6.69
N GLU A 156 12.87 -2.66 7.53
CA GLU A 156 12.83 -4.01 8.09
C GLU A 156 12.61 -5.08 7.01
N ALA A 157 11.81 -4.77 5.97
CA ALA A 157 11.59 -5.66 4.85
C ALA A 157 12.85 -5.83 3.99
N LEU A 158 13.59 -4.75 3.70
CA LEU A 158 14.87 -4.80 2.99
C LEU A 158 15.92 -5.62 3.75
N ALA A 159 15.95 -5.48 5.08
CA ALA A 159 16.82 -6.26 5.96
C ALA A 159 16.37 -7.73 6.17
N HIS A 160 15.25 -8.15 5.57
CA HIS A 160 14.70 -9.48 5.79
C HIS A 160 15.59 -10.58 5.15
N PRO A 161 15.75 -11.77 5.77
CA PRO A 161 16.57 -12.86 5.21
C PRO A 161 16.22 -13.31 3.79
N TYR A 162 14.98 -13.07 3.35
CA TYR A 162 14.57 -13.33 1.96
C TYR A 162 15.31 -12.44 0.94
N LEU A 163 15.65 -11.20 1.32
CA LEU A 163 16.30 -10.21 0.47
C LEU A 163 17.80 -10.07 0.75
N GLU A 164 18.37 -10.88 1.64
CA GLU A 164 19.78 -10.82 2.08
C GLU A 164 20.79 -10.74 0.91
N ARG A 165 20.50 -11.43 -0.21
CA ARG A 165 21.38 -11.45 -1.39
C ARG A 165 21.34 -10.18 -2.24
N LEU A 166 20.32 -9.34 -2.05
CA LEU A 166 20.08 -8.12 -2.81
C LEU A 166 20.27 -6.87 -1.95
N HIS A 167 20.14 -7.00 -0.63
CA HIS A 167 20.22 -5.87 0.30
C HIS A 167 21.63 -5.28 0.34
N ASP A 168 21.75 -4.01 -0.04
CA ASP A 168 22.98 -3.24 0.06
C ASP A 168 22.65 -1.80 0.48
N ILE A 169 22.91 -1.50 1.75
CA ILE A 169 22.65 -0.18 2.34
C ILE A 169 23.37 0.94 1.56
N ALA A 170 24.53 0.66 0.96
CA ALA A 170 25.26 1.66 0.19
C ALA A 170 24.60 1.99 -1.16
N ASP A 171 23.77 1.09 -1.69
CA ASP A 171 23.03 1.23 -2.96
C ASP A 171 21.52 1.45 -2.74
N GLU A 172 21.10 1.70 -1.48
CA GLU A 172 19.73 1.98 -1.07
C GLU A 172 19.61 3.42 -0.55
N PRO A 173 19.68 4.45 -1.42
CA PRO A 173 19.67 5.84 -0.99
C PRO A 173 18.31 6.25 -0.41
N VAL A 174 18.36 7.01 0.68
CA VAL A 174 17.19 7.68 1.27
C VAL A 174 17.04 9.09 0.72
N CYS A 175 15.81 9.58 0.59
CA CYS A 175 15.55 10.97 0.26
C CYS A 175 15.96 11.85 1.47
N PRO A 176 16.95 12.75 1.34
CA PRO A 176 17.49 13.49 2.47
C PRO A 176 16.50 14.52 3.01
N GLU A 177 15.64 15.06 2.13
CA GLU A 177 14.65 16.08 2.45
C GLU A 177 13.24 15.53 2.17
N PRO A 178 12.27 15.75 3.07
CA PRO A 178 10.87 15.44 2.79
C PRO A 178 10.39 16.20 1.55
N PHE A 179 9.57 15.54 0.71
CA PHE A 179 8.92 16.22 -0.41
C PHE A 179 7.95 17.28 0.09
N ASN A 180 7.99 18.48 -0.49
CA ASN A 180 7.12 19.57 -0.11
C ASN A 180 5.78 19.51 -0.87
N PHE A 181 4.67 19.36 -0.13
CA PHE A 181 3.30 19.33 -0.65
C PHE A 181 2.53 20.66 -0.50
N ASP A 182 3.19 21.77 -0.14
CA ASP A 182 2.57 23.09 0.11
C ASP A 182 1.66 23.55 -1.04
N CYS A 183 2.00 23.19 -2.29
CA CYS A 183 1.20 23.46 -3.49
C CYS A 183 -0.21 22.85 -3.42
N GLU A 184 -0.33 21.63 -2.88
CA GLU A 184 -1.60 20.88 -2.82
C GLU A 184 -2.49 21.32 -1.65
N GLN A 185 -1.94 22.03 -0.66
CA GLN A 185 -2.67 22.48 0.53
C GLN A 185 -3.48 23.76 0.31
N GLN A 186 -3.25 24.47 -0.79
CA GLN A 186 -3.98 25.69 -1.12
C GLN A 186 -5.14 25.40 -2.07
N PRO A 187 -6.34 25.97 -1.85
CA PRO A 187 -7.43 25.86 -2.80
C PRO A 187 -7.06 26.66 -4.07
N LEU A 188 -6.59 25.96 -5.10
CA LEU A 188 -6.19 26.53 -6.38
C LEU A 188 -7.35 26.48 -7.37
N GLY A 189 -7.61 27.60 -8.05
CA GLY A 189 -8.48 27.64 -9.22
C GLY A 189 -7.83 26.98 -10.44
N GLU A 190 -8.64 26.60 -11.43
CA GLU A 190 -8.15 25.95 -12.67
C GLU A 190 -7.03 26.73 -13.36
N GLU A 191 -7.18 28.05 -13.51
CA GLU A 191 -6.17 28.90 -14.14
C GLU A 191 -4.87 28.98 -13.33
N GLN A 192 -4.96 28.97 -11.99
CA GLN A 192 -3.78 28.96 -11.13
C GLN A 192 -3.04 27.62 -11.26
N MET A 193 -3.77 26.50 -11.30
CA MET A 193 -3.17 25.19 -11.55
C MET A 193 -2.47 25.12 -12.90
N LYS A 194 -3.09 25.63 -13.98
CA LYS A 194 -2.47 25.70 -15.32
C LYS A 194 -1.17 26.50 -15.30
N ASP A 195 -1.17 27.67 -14.68
CA ASP A 195 0.00 28.54 -14.58
C ASP A 195 1.13 27.89 -13.77
N MET A 196 0.82 27.20 -12.67
CA MET A 196 1.81 26.46 -11.88
C MET A 196 2.41 25.29 -12.66
N ILE A 197 1.60 24.49 -13.34
CA ILE A 197 2.08 23.40 -14.21
C ILE A 197 2.98 23.94 -15.31
N TYR A 198 2.61 25.06 -15.93
CA TYR A 198 3.40 25.72 -16.96
C TYR A 198 4.76 26.20 -16.43
N ARG A 199 4.79 26.84 -15.26
CA ARG A 199 6.04 27.29 -14.62
C ARG A 199 6.96 26.14 -14.27
N GLU A 200 6.42 25.04 -13.76
CA GLU A 200 7.19 23.84 -13.45
C GLU A 200 7.81 23.25 -14.72
N ALA A 201 7.04 23.18 -15.80
CA ALA A 201 7.53 22.73 -17.10
C ALA A 201 8.67 23.61 -17.64
N LEU A 202 8.56 24.94 -17.49
CA LEU A 202 9.64 25.87 -17.86
C LEU A 202 10.88 25.73 -16.97
N ALA A 203 10.71 25.55 -15.66
CA ALA A 203 11.84 25.37 -14.73
C ALA A 203 12.68 24.13 -15.08
N LEU A 204 12.03 23.07 -15.54
CA LEU A 204 12.69 21.85 -16.02
C LEU A 204 13.25 21.95 -17.44
N ASN A 205 12.78 22.92 -18.22
CA ASN A 205 13.16 23.12 -19.62
C ASN A 205 13.53 24.59 -19.88
N PRO A 206 14.62 25.09 -19.25
CA PRO A 206 14.97 26.51 -19.27
C PRO A 206 15.28 27.06 -20.66
N ASP A 207 15.62 26.21 -21.63
CA ASP A 207 15.86 26.60 -23.02
C ASP A 207 14.58 27.03 -23.77
N TYR A 208 13.40 26.78 -23.20
CA TYR A 208 12.10 27.16 -23.75
C TYR A 208 11.44 28.33 -23.01
N ALA A 209 12.15 28.93 -22.05
CA ALA A 209 11.68 30.07 -21.25
C ALA A 209 11.82 31.42 -21.96
#